data_AF-A0A9E0RQG8-F1
#
_entry.id   AF-A0A9E0RQG8-F1
#
_cell.length_a   1.000
_cell.length_b   1.000
_cell.length_c   1.000
_cell.angle_alpha   90.00
_cell.angle_beta   90.00
_cell.angle_gamma   90.00
#
_symmetry.space_group_name_H-M   'P 1'
#
loop_
_entity.id
_entity.type
_entity.pdbx_description
1 polymer ?
#
loop_
_entity_poly.entity_id
_entity_poly.type
_entity_poly.pdbx_seq_one_letter_code
_entity_poly.pdbx_strand_id
1 'polypeptide(L)'
;MAHTLDIYQSLWAMERRIPGQAEEPVEVHMERIAEAGYAGACVDPNVSEIPDCLALQPAFERLGLKCMVNAFPHDVEAMRPLLDMAAEMNAT
;
A
#
# COMPACT_ATOMS: atom_id res chain seq x y z
N MET A 1 -7.67 23.00 18.93
CA MET A 1 -7.42 21.56 18.69
C MET A 1 -6.00 21.42 18.20
N ALA A 2 -5.24 20.43 18.66
CA ALA A 2 -3.91 20.17 18.13
C ALA A 2 -4.02 19.42 16.79
N HIS A 3 -3.19 19.78 15.81
CA HIS A 3 -3.07 19.04 14.56
C HIS A 3 -2.17 17.82 14.75
N THR A 4 -2.44 16.74 14.03
CA THR A 4 -1.59 15.53 13.98
C THR A 4 -0.94 15.42 12.60
N LEU A 5 0.20 14.72 12.54
CA LEU A 5 0.91 14.39 11.30
C LEU A 5 1.06 12.87 11.20
N ASP A 6 0.36 12.26 10.25
CA ASP A 6 0.51 10.84 9.94
C ASP A 6 1.55 10.68 8.83
N ILE A 7 2.53 9.81 9.06
CA ILE A 7 3.59 9.51 8.09
C ILE A 7 3.40 8.09 7.58
N TYR A 8 3.40 7.94 6.25
CA TYR A 8 3.21 6.68 5.56
C TYR A 8 4.49 6.28 4.83
N GLN A 9 4.74 4.97 4.73
CA GLN A 9 5.87 4.42 4.00
C GLN A 9 5.40 3.74 2.71
N SER A 10 5.98 4.12 1.57
CA SER A 10 5.71 3.42 0.29
C SER A 10 6.28 2.00 0.33
N LEU A 11 5.46 1.01 -0.06
CA LEU A 11 5.90 -0.37 -0.19
C LEU A 11 6.86 -0.55 -1.36
N TRP A 12 6.63 0.16 -2.48
CA TRP A 12 7.57 0.18 -3.60
C TRP A 12 8.98 0.63 -3.19
N ALA A 13 9.08 1.62 -2.29
CA ALA A 13 10.36 2.10 -1.77
C ALA A 13 11.07 1.11 -0.82
N MET A 14 10.40 0.04 -0.39
CA MET A 14 10.99 -1.03 0.45
C MET A 14 11.66 -2.13 -0.38
N GLU A 15 11.39 -2.17 -1.69
CA GLU A 15 11.96 -3.15 -2.61
C GLU A 15 13.43 -2.83 -2.92
N ARG A 16 14.22 -3.88 -3.14
CA ARG A 16 15.66 -3.75 -3.39
C ARG A 16 15.99 -3.55 -4.86
N ARG A 17 15.13 -4.07 -5.74
CA ARG A 17 15.21 -4.04 -7.21
C ARG A 17 16.57 -4.53 -7.73
N ILE A 18 17.12 -5.58 -7.12
CA ILE A 18 18.41 -6.17 -7.51
C ILE A 18 18.19 -7.20 -8.64
N PRO A 19 18.84 -7.05 -9.80
CA PRO A 19 18.67 -7.99 -10.91
C PRO A 19 19.01 -9.44 -10.52
N GLY A 20 18.11 -10.37 -10.87
CA GLY A 20 18.28 -11.80 -10.62
C GLY A 20 18.03 -12.23 -9.17
N GLN A 21 17.61 -11.32 -8.29
CA GLN A 21 17.19 -11.64 -6.93
C GLN A 21 15.68 -11.42 -6.82
N ALA A 22 14.99 -12.36 -6.15
CA ALA A 22 13.60 -12.15 -5.79
C ALA A 22 13.50 -11.09 -4.69
N GLU A 23 12.43 -10.29 -4.72
CA GLU A 23 12.08 -9.43 -3.59
C GLU A 23 11.62 -10.26 -2.39
N GLU A 24 11.67 -9.65 -1.21
CA GLU A 24 11.03 -10.22 -0.03
C GLU A 24 9.49 -10.16 -0.20
N PRO A 25 8.73 -11.03 0.49
CA PRO A 25 7.27 -10.88 0.55
C PRO A 25 6.87 -9.51 1.10
N VAL A 26 5.81 -8.93 0.53
CA VAL A 26 5.34 -7.57 0.89
C VAL A 26 5.02 -7.47 2.38
N GLU A 27 4.52 -8.53 2.99
CA GLU A 27 4.18 -8.59 4.41
C GLU A 27 5.40 -8.40 5.32
N VAL A 28 6.59 -8.84 4.90
CA VAL A 28 7.84 -8.60 5.65
C VAL A 28 8.16 -7.11 5.68
N HIS A 29 7.90 -6.40 4.59
CA HIS A 29 8.04 -4.95 4.55
C HIS A 29 7.00 -4.26 5.43
N MET A 30 5.74 -4.71 5.40
CA MET A 30 4.68 -4.17 6.26
C MET A 30 4.99 -4.35 7.75
N GLU A 31 5.53 -5.50 8.15
CA GLU A 31 5.98 -5.75 9.52
C GLU A 31 7.05 -4.74 9.94
N ARG A 32 8.06 -4.50 9.09
CA ARG A 32 9.10 -3.49 9.36
C ARG A 32 8.53 -2.07 9.46
N ILE A 33 7.54 -1.73 8.62
CA ILE A 33 6.87 -0.42 8.66
C ILE A 33 6.13 -0.23 9.98
N ALA A 34 5.39 -1.26 10.43
CA ALA A 34 4.69 -1.23 11.70
C ALA A 34 5.66 -1.14 12.89
N GLU A 35 6.73 -1.94 12.90
CA GLU A 35 7.76 -1.90 13.93
C GLU A 35 8.46 -0.53 14.03
N ALA A 36 8.64 0.16 12.90
CA ALA A 36 9.23 1.49 12.85
C ALA A 36 8.27 2.62 13.29
N GLY A 37 7.00 2.32 13.53
CA GLY A 37 6.02 3.28 14.07
C GLY A 37 5.41 4.23 13.03
N TYR A 38 5.41 3.86 11.74
CA TYR A 38 4.66 4.59 10.73
C TYR A 38 3.14 4.45 10.95
N ALA A 39 2.38 5.45 10.53
CA ALA A 39 0.92 5.42 10.63
C ALA A 39 0.28 4.44 9.61
N GLY A 40 0.99 4.16 8.52
CA GLY A 40 0.48 3.32 7.44
C GLY A 40 1.50 3.03 6.36
N ALA A 41 1.05 2.29 5.36
CA ALA A 41 1.82 1.95 4.17
C ALA A 41 1.07 2.33 2.89
N CYS A 42 1.83 2.63 1.84
CA CYS A 42 1.26 2.98 0.54
C CYS A 42 1.37 1.80 -0.42
N VAL A 43 0.26 1.48 -1.10
CA VAL A 43 0.24 0.61 -2.27
C VAL A 43 0.23 1.46 -3.54
N ASP A 44 0.94 1.02 -4.56
CA ASP A 44 1.10 1.74 -5.83
C ASP A 44 0.57 0.90 -7.02
N PRO A 45 -0.71 0.48 -7.05
CA PRO A 45 -1.21 -0.51 -8.00
C PRO A 45 -1.42 0.04 -9.41
N ASN A 46 -1.18 -0.81 -10.39
CA ASN A 46 -1.89 -0.78 -11.66
C ASN A 46 -3.19 -1.63 -11.60
N VAL A 47 -4.08 -1.48 -12.60
CA VAL A 47 -5.40 -2.16 -12.59
C VAL A 47 -5.25 -3.69 -12.51
N SER A 48 -4.22 -4.26 -13.13
CA SER A 48 -3.94 -5.70 -13.08
C SER A 48 -3.51 -6.20 -11.70
N GLU A 49 -2.95 -5.34 -10.85
CA GLU A 49 -2.44 -5.65 -9.51
C GLU A 49 -3.47 -5.40 -8.40
N ILE A 50 -4.70 -4.96 -8.73
CA ILE A 50 -5.79 -4.78 -7.76
C ILE A 50 -6.01 -6.03 -6.89
N PRO A 51 -6.10 -7.26 -7.44
CA PRO A 51 -6.29 -8.45 -6.62
C PRO A 51 -5.17 -8.68 -5.62
N ASP A 52 -3.92 -8.38 -6.01
CA ASP A 52 -2.75 -8.54 -5.15
C ASP A 52 -2.78 -7.52 -4.00
N CYS A 53 -3.20 -6.28 -4.27
CA CYS A 53 -3.37 -5.27 -3.23
C CYS A 53 -4.50 -5.61 -2.24
N LEU A 54 -5.64 -6.10 -2.74
CA LEU A 54 -6.75 -6.54 -1.88
C LEU A 54 -6.34 -7.71 -0.99
N ALA A 55 -5.49 -8.61 -1.47
CA ALA A 55 -4.98 -9.72 -0.67
C ALA A 55 -4.13 -9.26 0.54
N LEU A 56 -3.62 -8.03 0.55
CA LEU A 56 -2.88 -7.45 1.67
C LEU A 56 -3.77 -6.90 2.79
N GLN A 57 -5.08 -6.76 2.58
CA GLN A 57 -6.01 -6.20 3.57
C GLN A 57 -5.89 -6.87 4.97
N PRO A 58 -5.81 -8.21 5.10
CA PRO A 58 -5.64 -8.84 6.41
C PRO A 58 -4.32 -8.47 7.11
N ALA A 59 -3.26 -8.15 6.35
CA ALA A 59 -1.99 -7.71 6.92
C ALA A 59 -2.08 -6.27 7.44
N PHE A 60 -2.73 -5.36 6.71
CA PHE A 60 -3.00 -4.00 7.19
C PHE A 60 -3.76 -4.01 8.52
N GLU A 61 -4.84 -4.81 8.58
CA GLU A 61 -5.65 -4.95 9.80
C GLU A 61 -4.85 -5.54 10.97
N ARG A 62 -4.14 -6.65 10.72
CA ARG A 62 -3.33 -7.33 11.75
C ARG A 62 -2.25 -6.41 12.33
N LEU A 63 -1.62 -5.59 11.49
CA LEU A 63 -0.52 -4.71 11.87
C LEU A 63 -0.99 -3.33 12.36
N GLY A 64 -2.29 -3.03 12.27
CA GLY A 64 -2.83 -1.72 12.64
C GLY A 64 -2.35 -0.57 11.74
N LEU A 65 -1.94 -0.88 10.50
CA LEU A 65 -1.49 0.10 9.52
C LEU A 65 -2.67 0.64 8.73
N LYS A 66 -2.68 1.95 8.48
CA LYS A 66 -3.57 2.56 7.49
C LYS A 66 -3.06 2.29 6.07
N CYS A 67 -3.97 2.24 5.10
CA CYS A 67 -3.65 2.13 3.68
C CYS A 67 -3.73 3.50 3.01
N MET A 68 -2.78 3.79 2.12
CA MET A 68 -2.83 4.92 1.18
C MET A 68 -2.62 4.37 -0.23
N VAL A 69 -3.40 4.84 -1.20
CA VAL A 69 -3.30 4.37 -2.59
C VAL A 69 -2.70 5.44 -3.48
N ASN A 70 -1.59 5.11 -4.14
CA ASN A 70 -0.97 5.92 -5.17
C ASN A 70 -1.26 5.30 -6.54
N ALA A 71 -2.26 5.84 -7.22
CA ALA A 71 -2.70 5.33 -8.52
C ALA A 71 -2.15 6.19 -9.68
N PHE A 72 -1.74 5.53 -10.77
CA PHE A 72 -1.27 6.19 -12.00
C PHE A 72 -2.07 5.72 -13.23
N PRO A 73 -3.40 5.98 -13.28
CA PRO A 73 -4.21 5.54 -14.40
C PRO A 73 -3.85 6.27 -15.70
N HIS A 74 -3.91 5.56 -16.83
CA HIS A 74 -3.66 6.15 -18.15
C HIS A 74 -4.85 6.97 -18.68
N ASP A 75 -6.06 6.65 -18.23
CA ASP A 75 -7.30 7.32 -18.62
C ASP A 75 -8.34 7.28 -17.48
N VAL A 76 -9.48 7.93 -17.71
CA VAL A 76 -10.55 8.06 -16.71
C VAL A 76 -11.22 6.71 -16.42
N GLU A 77 -11.33 5.82 -17.41
CA GLU A 77 -11.97 4.51 -17.23
C GLU A 77 -11.11 3.62 -16.32
N ALA A 78 -9.78 3.68 -16.45
CA ALA A 78 -8.83 3.01 -15.57
C ALA A 78 -8.83 3.56 -14.14
N MET A 79 -9.29 4.79 -13.92
CA MET A 79 -9.36 5.39 -12.58
C MET A 79 -10.45 4.75 -11.71
N ARG A 80 -11.59 4.38 -12.31
CA ARG A 80 -12.74 3.84 -11.55
C ARG A 80 -12.41 2.59 -10.72
N PRO A 81 -11.82 1.52 -11.27
CA PRO A 81 -11.51 0.33 -10.48
C PRO A 81 -10.47 0.60 -9.38
N LEU A 82 -9.55 1.55 -9.57
CA LEU A 82 -8.57 1.93 -8.55
C LEU A 82 -9.23 2.66 -7.38
N LEU A 83 -10.23 3.50 -7.64
CA LEU A 83 -11.05 4.15 -6.61
C LEU A 83 -11.91 3.14 -5.84
N ASP A 84 -12.51 2.18 -6.54
CA ASP A 84 -13.32 1.14 -5.92
C ASP A 84 -12.45 0.25 -5.01
N MET A 85 -11.24 -0.13 -5.45
CA MET A 85 -10.25 -0.82 -4.63
C MET A 85 -9.81 0.03 -3.42
N ALA A 86 -9.54 1.32 -3.60
CA ALA A 86 -9.14 2.20 -2.50
C ALA A 86 -10.23 2.28 -1.41
N ALA A 87 -11.50 2.32 -1.81
CA ALA A 87 -12.63 2.27 -0.89
C ALA A 87 -12.70 0.92 -0.15
N GLU A 88 -12.49 -0.19 -0.83
CA GLU A 88 -12.47 -1.53 -0.23
C GLU A 88 -11.32 -1.69 0.78
N MET A 89 -10.14 -1.16 0.46
CA MET A 89 -8.98 -1.12 1.35
C MET A 89 -9.12 -0.13 2.52
N ASN A 90 -10.22 0.64 2.57
CA ASN A 90 -10.44 1.73 3.52
C ASN A 90 -9.25 2.73 3.52
N ALA A 91 -8.76 3.06 2.33
CA ALA A 91 -7.63 3.96 2.17
C ALA A 91 -7.99 5.41 2.55
N THR A 92 -7.02 6.13 3.13
CA THR A 92 -7.19 7.51 3.66
C THR A 92 -6.41 8.54 2.88
#